data_AF-A0A1G2G5V0-F1
#
_entry.id   AF-A0A1G2G5V0-F1
#
_cell.length_a   1.000
_cell.length_b   1.000
_cell.length_c   1.000
_cell.angle_alpha   90.00
_cell.angle_beta   90.00
_cell.angle_gamma   90.00
#
_symmetry.space_group_name_H-M   'P 1'
#
loop_
_entity.id
_entity.type
_entity.pdbx_description
1 polymer ?
#
loop_
_entity_poly.entity_id
_entity_poly.type
_entity_poly.pdbx_seq_one_letter_code
_entity_poly.pdbx_strand_id
1 'polypeptide(L)' 'MARLKKRQRDILAALQELGGQASIRSIAQKTGLDVNGVSQSLGVLAIGEYVYYMSGRSGDAIYALSDKQF' A
#
# COMPACT_ATOMS: atom_id res chain seq x y z
N MET A 1 10.45 -0.97 16.10
CA MET A 1 9.53 -0.87 14.93
C MET A 1 8.10 -1.00 15.45
N ALA A 2 7.21 -0.07 15.08
CA ALA A 2 5.81 -0.15 15.51
C ALA A 2 5.12 -1.36 14.88
N ARG A 3 4.31 -2.08 15.67
CA ARG A 3 3.58 -3.25 15.17
C ARG A 3 2.56 -2.82 14.12
N LEU A 4 2.58 -3.46 12.94
CA LEU A 4 1.63 -3.20 11.87
C LEU A 4 0.18 -3.46 12.31
N LYS A 5 -0.69 -2.51 12.03
CA LYS A 5 -2.15 -2.64 12.25
C LYS A 5 -2.73 -3.65 11.26
N LYS A 6 -3.90 -4.22 11.58
CA LYS A 6 -4.62 -5.16 10.69
C LYS A 6 -4.77 -4.61 9.27
N ARG A 7 -5.32 -3.39 9.14
CA ARG A 7 -5.49 -2.70 7.85
C ARG A 7 -4.20 -2.59 7.03
N GLN A 8 -3.07 -2.30 7.68
CA GLN A 8 -1.78 -2.17 7.00
C GLN A 8 -1.29 -3.51 6.44
N ARG A 9 -1.49 -4.60 7.20
CA ARG A 9 -1.20 -5.96 6.72
C ARG A 9 -2.11 -6.35 5.57
N ASP A 10 -3.39 -6.04 5.66
CA ASP A 10 -4.36 -6.32 4.60
C ASP A 10 -3.98 -5.56 3.29
N ILE A 11 -3.51 -4.32 3.41
CA ILE A 11 -3.02 -3.52 2.27
C ILE A 11 -1.74 -4.12 1.66
N LEU A 12 -0.77 -4.54 2.48
CA LEU A 12 0.46 -5.17 1.98
C LEU A 12 0.16 -6.50 1.27
N ALA A 13 -0.72 -7.32 1.84
CA ALA A 13 -1.16 -8.56 1.23
C ALA A 13 -1.87 -8.32 -0.11
N ALA A 14 -2.79 -7.35 -0.16
CA ALA A 14 -3.45 -6.97 -1.40
C ALA A 14 -2.47 -6.46 -2.46
N LEU A 15 -1.48 -5.65 -2.07
CA LEU A 15 -0.44 -5.18 -2.98
C LEU A 15 0.41 -6.34 -3.53
N GLN A 16 0.73 -7.33 -2.68
CA GLN A 16 1.43 -8.54 -3.09
C GLN A 16 0.61 -9.37 -4.09
N GLU A 17 -0.69 -9.58 -3.81
CA GLU A 17 -1.60 -10.28 -4.71
C GLU A 17 -1.82 -9.56 -6.04
N LEU A 18 -1.64 -8.23 -6.08
CA LEU A 18 -1.70 -7.41 -7.29
C LEU A 18 -0.37 -7.39 -8.06
N GLY A 19 0.59 -8.25 -7.72
CA GLY A 19 1.88 -8.36 -8.39
C GLY A 19 2.97 -7.46 -7.81
N GLY A 20 2.78 -6.97 -6.59
CA GLY A 20 3.77 -6.16 -5.86
C GLY A 20 3.82 -4.69 -6.25
N GLN A 21 3.06 -4.26 -7.26
CA GLN A 21 2.94 -2.87 -7.67
C GLN A 21 1.51 -2.56 -8.12
N ALA A 22 0.88 -1.55 -7.51
CA ALA A 22 -0.50 -1.20 -7.83
C ALA A 22 -0.83 0.25 -7.47
N SER A 23 -1.92 0.76 -8.07
CA SER A 23 -2.48 2.07 -7.70
C SER A 23 -3.25 2.02 -6.38
N ILE A 24 -3.41 3.16 -5.70
CA ILE A 24 -4.25 3.27 -4.50
C ILE A 24 -5.67 2.77 -4.78
N ARG A 25 -6.26 3.13 -5.92
CA ARG A 25 -7.60 2.64 -6.31
C ARG A 25 -7.65 1.12 -6.47
N SER A 26 -6.66 0.51 -7.11
CA SER A 26 -6.61 -0.95 -7.29
C SER A 26 -6.51 -1.66 -5.94
N ILE A 27 -5.69 -1.15 -5.03
CA ILE A 27 -5.56 -1.68 -3.66
C ILE A 27 -6.87 -1.51 -2.89
N ALA A 28 -7.52 -0.33 -3.00
CA ALA A 28 -8.81 -0.06 -2.37
C ALA A 28 -9.91 -1.01 -2.86
N GLN A 29 -10.01 -1.20 -4.19
CA GLN A 29 -10.94 -2.16 -4.79
C GLN A 29 -10.70 -3.59 -4.30
N LYS A 30 -9.44 -4.01 -4.25
CA LYS A 30 -9.06 -5.37 -3.81
C LYS A 30 -9.34 -5.61 -2.32
N THR A 31 -9.12 -4.61 -1.48
CA THR A 31 -9.30 -4.70 -0.02
C THR A 31 -10.70 -4.34 0.46
N GLY A 32 -11.54 -3.74 -0.40
CA GLY A 32 -12.83 -3.16 -0.01
C GLY A 32 -12.70 -1.93 0.90
N LEU A 33 -11.52 -1.29 0.95
CA LEU A 33 -11.25 -0.11 1.77
C LEU A 33 -11.51 1.18 0.99
N ASP A 34 -11.72 2.27 1.73
CA ASP A 34 -11.78 3.62 1.14
C ASP A 34 -10.39 4.08 0.63
N VAL A 35 -10.38 4.78 -0.50
CA VAL A 35 -9.16 5.29 -1.16
C VAL A 35 -8.34 6.18 -0.24
N ASN A 36 -8.96 7.04 0.57
CA ASN A 36 -8.23 7.90 1.51
C ASN A 36 -7.65 7.07 2.66
N GLY A 37 -8.40 6.08 3.15
CA GLY A 37 -7.92 5.14 4.16
C GLY A 37 -6.72 4.31 3.71
N VAL A 38 -6.69 3.92 2.44
CA VAL A 38 -5.55 3.26 1.81
C VAL A 38 -4.39 4.25 1.66
N SER A 39 -4.62 5.45 1.14
CA SER A 39 -3.59 6.49 0.97
C SER A 39 -2.87 6.83 2.27
N GLN A 40 -3.61 7.03 3.38
CA GLN A 40 -3.02 7.30 4.69
C GLN A 40 -2.18 6.12 5.19
N SER A 41 -2.67 4.90 4.99
CA SER A 41 -1.97 3.69 5.41
C SER A 41 -0.68 3.48 4.61
N LEU A 42 -0.71 3.75 3.30
CA LEU A 42 0.47 3.70 2.43
C LEU A 42 1.51 4.76 2.81
N GLY A 43 1.10 5.96 3.21
CA GLY A 43 2.02 6.97 3.74
C GLY A 43 2.79 6.48 4.97
N VAL A 44 2.10 5.83 5.92
CA VAL A 44 2.75 5.24 7.10
C VAL A 44 3.64 4.06 6.72
N LEU A 45 3.20 3.20 5.80
CA LEU A 45 3.98 2.06 5.32
C LEU A 45 5.25 2.51 4.57
N ALA A 46 5.19 3.62 3.84
CA ALA A 46 6.35 4.20 3.17
C ALA A 46 7.39 4.73 4.16
N ILE A 47 6.95 5.39 5.24
CA ILE A 47 7.84 5.80 6.34
C ILE A 47 8.50 4.58 6.99
N GLY A 48 7.78 3.47 7.10
CA GLY A 48 8.30 2.20 7.60
C GLY A 48 9.10 1.38 6.58
N GLU A 49 9.40 1.92 5.40
CA GLU A 49 10.14 1.26 4.31
C GLU A 49 9.51 -0.06 3.80
N TYR A 50 8.20 -0.25 4.00
CA TYR A 50 7.47 -1.43 3.52
C TYR A 50 7.05 -1.31 2.05
N VAL A 51 6.85 -0.07 1.59
CA VAL A 51 6.45 0.26 0.22
C VAL A 51 7.17 1.52 -0.24
N TYR A 52 7.28 1.72 -1.54
CA TYR A 52 7.78 2.95 -2.14
C TYR A 52 6.76 3.54 -3.09
N TYR A 53 6.61 4.86 -3.05
CA TYR A 53 5.87 5.58 -4.07
C TYR A 53 6.67 5.58 -5.37
N MET A 54 6.01 5.25 -6.48
CA MET A 54 6.63 5.26 -7.80
C MET A 54 6.26 6.50 -8.60
N SER A 55 4.97 6.71 -8.84
CA SER A 55 4.47 7.77 -9.74
C SER A 55 2.97 8.02 -9.54
N GLY A 56 2.42 9.03 -10.23
CA GLY A 56 0.99 9.34 -10.25
C GLY A 56 0.59 10.51 -9.34
N ARG A 57 -0.73 10.69 -9.14
CA ARG A 57 -1.28 11.70 -8.23
C ARG A 57 -2.56 11.16 -7.58
N SER A 58 -2.77 11.49 -6.31
CA SER A 58 -3.99 11.17 -5.57
C SER A 58 -4.34 9.66 -5.65
N GLY A 59 -5.59 9.28 -5.94
CA GLY A 59 -6.00 7.87 -6.01
C GLY A 59 -5.32 7.04 -7.11
N ASP A 60 -4.67 7.70 -8.07
CA ASP A 60 -3.95 7.05 -9.17
C ASP A 60 -2.44 6.96 -8.88
N ALA A 61 -2.01 7.35 -7.68
CA ALA A 61 -0.65 7.10 -7.21
C ALA A 61 -0.34 5.60 -7.14
N ILE A 62 0.81 5.23 -7.67
CA ILE A 62 1.30 3.86 -7.74
C ILE A 62 2.33 3.64 -6.64
N TYR A 63 2.15 2.55 -5.90
CA TYR A 63 3.07 2.07 -4.88
C TYR A 63 3.59 0.69 -5.24
N ALA A 64 4.83 0.41 -4.87
CA ALA A 64 5.45 -0.91 -4.98
C ALA A 64 5.88 -1.41 -3.60
N LEU A 65 5.88 -2.74 -3.41
CA LEU A 65 6.47 -3.37 -2.23
C LEU A 65 7.98 -3.11 -2.19
N SER A 66 8.50 -3.01 -0.97
CA SER A 66 9.94 -2.97 -0.75
C SER A 66 10.55 -4.36 -0.85
N ASP A 67 11.63 -4.50 -1.61
CA ASP A 67 12.44 -5.73 -1.70
C ASP A 67 12.99 -6.20 -0.34
N LYS A 68 13.05 -5.31 0.66
CA LYS A 68 13.53 -5.65 2.02
C LYS A 68 12.64 -6.65 2.79
N GLN A 69 11.54 -7.11 2.19
CA GLN A 69 10.55 -7.99 2.83
C GLN A 69 10.68 -9.47 2.44
N PHE A 70 11.64 -9.83 1.57
CA PHE A 70 11.97 -11.21 1.19
C PHE A 70 13.42 -11.57 1.49
#